data_AF-A0A5C8G2E2-F1
#
_entry.id   AF-A0A5C8G2E2-F1
#
_cell.length_a   1.000
_cell.length_b   1.000
_cell.length_c   1.000
_cell.angle_alpha   90.00
_cell.angle_beta   90.00
_cell.angle_gamma   90.00
#
_symmetry.space_group_name_H-M   'P 1'
#
loop_
_entity.id
_entity.type
_entity.pdbx_description
1 polymer ?
#
loop_
_entity_poly.entity_id
_entity_poly.type
_entity_poly.pdbx_seq_one_letter_code
_entity_poly.pdbx_strand_id
1 'polypeptide(L)'
;MAEDKQINLLKSLIENIQEIYERLAPRVNIVDILGNTYYEVQNSKLLYYIFNTHFKYYDKEINFAKDFSLYIVGNEYKDKIKNAKFENVYREFQTKEGRRIDILIVFDKFEIIIENKINAGEQESQLEDYYKDRYDGKKEIFLVYLTRWKYEASEYSISKETKEELKDKIYYLSHGDMAKWIENDILNKYEFLKFDKKYQSIYSALIQIRDNEKTITNPNEENNMEKEEIKKFFEREDNNYFGLLNNNELKDNFEALDNCHNLLLKAAEVIENKKGDIVLKDKKVLNEIDFSEKVSKYIKENMKDLISNNNELFKFKSNEEIKSNFLQNYKSNENIEMFLIKNPNNPCKSVKISLNQLIYPTEEYKKSLYFGVWIHYYQNKEILNKVKEIIEEKFGNDFEEYNKLEIYDWVSPYIRYIDIEKDKPEETAQKIIDLYNLLKEKITQ
;
A
#
# COMPACT_ATOMS: atom_id res chain seq x y z
N MET A 1 -6.60 36.76 27.09
CA MET A 1 -7.58 36.83 25.98
C MET A 1 -7.13 36.11 24.70
N ALA A 2 -5.84 36.08 24.33
CA ALA A 2 -5.37 35.27 23.19
C ALA A 2 -5.12 33.78 23.56
N GLU A 3 -4.63 33.51 24.79
CA GLU A 3 -4.41 32.14 25.30
C GLU A 3 -5.70 31.30 25.37
N ASP A 4 -6.82 31.91 25.75
CA ASP A 4 -8.12 31.21 25.84
C ASP A 4 -8.64 30.74 24.48
N LYS A 5 -8.33 31.45 23.39
CA LYS A 5 -8.77 31.06 22.04
C LYS A 5 -7.98 29.89 21.49
N GLN A 6 -6.68 29.78 21.80
CA GLN A 6 -5.84 28.65 21.37
C GLN A 6 -6.22 27.36 22.09
N ILE A 7 -6.51 27.43 23.39
CA ILE A 7 -7.01 26.28 24.17
C ILE A 7 -8.39 25.84 23.68
N ASN A 8 -9.27 26.79 23.31
CA ASN A 8 -10.58 26.47 22.73
C ASN A 8 -10.48 25.88 21.31
N LEU A 9 -9.50 26.29 20.50
CA LEU A 9 -9.18 25.64 19.22
C LEU A 9 -8.75 24.18 19.43
N LEU A 10 -7.85 23.93 20.40
CA LEU A 10 -7.39 22.58 20.70
C LEU A 10 -8.53 21.69 21.21
N LYS A 11 -9.39 22.22 22.08
CA LYS A 11 -10.60 21.51 22.56
C LYS A 11 -11.57 21.23 21.42
N SER A 12 -11.85 22.21 20.57
CA SER A 12 -12.70 22.04 19.38
C SER A 12 -12.13 21.01 18.40
N LEU A 13 -10.82 21.00 18.18
CA LEU A 13 -10.15 19.99 17.35
C LEU A 13 -10.32 18.59 17.97
N ILE A 14 -10.05 18.44 19.27
CA ILE A 14 -10.17 17.16 19.98
C ILE A 14 -11.63 16.66 20.02
N GLU A 15 -12.58 17.56 20.26
CA GLU A 15 -14.01 17.23 20.41
C GLU A 15 -14.68 16.94 19.05
N ASN A 16 -14.21 17.55 17.95
CA ASN A 16 -14.82 17.42 16.64
C ASN A 16 -14.12 16.44 15.69
N ILE A 17 -13.00 15.80 16.07
CA ILE A 17 -12.38 14.75 15.24
C ILE A 17 -13.37 13.62 14.97
N GLN A 18 -14.11 13.20 15.99
CA GLN A 18 -15.10 12.14 15.84
C GLN A 18 -16.29 12.59 14.99
N GLU A 19 -16.70 13.86 15.09
CA GLU A 19 -17.71 14.44 14.20
C GLU A 19 -17.23 14.52 12.74
N ILE A 20 -15.96 14.81 12.49
CA ILE A 20 -15.35 14.77 11.15
C ILE A 20 -15.38 13.34 10.61
N TYR A 21 -14.95 12.35 11.40
CA TYR A 21 -14.99 10.94 11.02
C TYR A 21 -16.43 10.43 10.81
N GLU A 22 -17.40 10.88 11.60
CA GLU A 22 -18.82 10.52 11.45
C GLU A 22 -19.48 11.16 10.21
N ARG A 23 -18.95 12.29 9.73
CA ARG A 23 -19.40 12.95 8.49
C ARG A 23 -18.80 12.34 7.23
N LEU A 24 -17.68 11.62 7.33
CA LEU A 24 -17.13 10.87 6.21
C LEU A 24 -18.07 9.70 5.89
N ALA A 25 -18.76 9.78 4.76
CA ALA A 25 -19.62 8.69 4.31
C ALA A 25 -18.76 7.42 4.16
N PRO A 26 -19.15 6.28 4.77
CA PRO A 26 -18.39 5.04 4.64
C PRO A 26 -18.34 4.65 3.17
N ARG A 27 -17.12 4.49 2.63
CA ARG A 27 -16.93 3.99 1.28
C ARG A 27 -16.98 2.47 1.31
N VAL A 28 -18.00 1.91 0.68
CA VAL A 28 -18.14 0.46 0.50
C VAL A 28 -17.97 0.17 -0.98
N ASN A 29 -16.82 -0.43 -1.33
CA ASN A 29 -16.57 -0.94 -2.67
C ASN A 29 -16.43 -2.47 -2.63
N ILE A 30 -17.30 -3.18 -3.33
CA ILE A 30 -17.31 -4.63 -3.33
C ILE A 30 -16.07 -5.24 -4.00
N VAL A 31 -15.48 -4.55 -4.98
CA VAL A 31 -14.25 -5.00 -5.65
C VAL A 31 -13.09 -4.99 -4.66
N ASP A 32 -13.03 -3.94 -3.85
CA ASP A 32 -12.02 -3.77 -2.81
C ASP A 32 -12.18 -4.75 -1.65
N ILE A 33 -13.42 -4.92 -1.17
CA ILE A 33 -13.76 -5.92 -0.14
C ILE A 33 -13.35 -7.34 -0.57
N LEU A 34 -13.50 -7.67 -1.85
CA LEU A 34 -13.13 -8.97 -2.39
C LEU A 34 -11.62 -9.07 -2.72
N GLY A 35 -10.83 -8.04 -2.44
CA GLY A 35 -9.38 -8.02 -2.67
C GLY A 35 -8.99 -7.99 -4.14
N ASN A 36 -9.87 -7.54 -5.04
CA ASN A 36 -9.65 -7.60 -6.50
C ASN A 36 -9.18 -6.28 -7.13
N THR A 37 -9.03 -5.21 -6.34
CA THR A 37 -8.73 -3.85 -6.79
C THR A 37 -7.55 -3.78 -7.75
N TYR A 38 -6.47 -4.51 -7.43
CA TYR A 38 -5.20 -4.40 -8.15
C TYR A 38 -4.89 -5.58 -9.09
N TYR A 39 -5.87 -6.44 -9.37
CA TYR A 39 -5.72 -7.54 -10.32
C TYR A 39 -6.16 -7.14 -11.73
N GLU A 40 -5.20 -6.98 -12.64
CA GLU A 40 -5.42 -6.55 -14.04
C GLU A 40 -6.52 -7.36 -14.74
N VAL A 41 -6.47 -8.70 -14.64
CA VAL A 41 -7.47 -9.58 -15.28
C VAL A 41 -8.89 -9.34 -14.75
N GLN A 42 -9.04 -9.07 -13.46
CA GLN A 42 -10.34 -8.80 -12.85
C GLN A 42 -10.82 -7.38 -13.20
N ASN A 43 -9.92 -6.41 -13.23
CA ASN A 43 -10.22 -5.07 -13.68
C ASN A 43 -10.66 -5.04 -15.16
N SER A 44 -9.93 -5.71 -16.04
CA SER A 44 -10.30 -5.88 -17.46
C SER A 44 -11.65 -6.58 -17.62
N LYS A 45 -12.04 -7.47 -16.70
CA LYS A 45 -13.38 -8.07 -16.67
C LYS A 45 -14.47 -7.06 -16.34
N LEU A 46 -14.23 -6.15 -15.39
CA LEU A 46 -15.16 -5.08 -15.05
C LEU A 46 -15.35 -4.12 -16.23
N LEU A 47 -14.24 -3.66 -16.82
CA LEU A 47 -14.25 -2.78 -17.99
C LEU A 47 -14.93 -3.43 -19.20
N TYR A 48 -14.68 -4.72 -19.44
CA TYR A 48 -15.38 -5.49 -20.47
C TYR A 48 -16.91 -5.40 -20.34
N TYR A 49 -17.45 -5.58 -19.14
CA TYR A 49 -18.90 -5.50 -18.93
C TYR A 49 -19.45 -4.08 -19.15
N ILE A 50 -18.69 -3.04 -18.81
CA ILE A 50 -19.07 -1.67 -19.16
C ILE A 50 -19.12 -1.50 -20.67
N PHE A 51 -18.05 -1.84 -21.39
CA PHE A 51 -17.99 -1.65 -22.84
C PHE A 51 -19.02 -2.51 -23.59
N ASN A 52 -19.33 -3.70 -23.09
CA ASN A 52 -20.35 -4.58 -23.65
C ASN A 52 -21.79 -4.13 -23.30
N THR A 53 -21.96 -3.05 -22.54
CA THR A 53 -23.30 -2.52 -22.23
C THR A 53 -23.83 -1.67 -23.38
N HIS A 54 -24.84 -2.21 -24.07
CA HIS A 54 -25.59 -1.51 -25.10
C HIS A 54 -27.09 -1.81 -24.98
N PHE A 55 -27.94 -0.79 -25.07
CA PHE A 55 -29.39 -0.94 -24.95
C PHE A 55 -30.15 0.23 -25.58
N LYS A 56 -31.48 0.11 -25.69
CA LYS A 56 -32.36 1.21 -26.10
C LYS A 56 -33.04 1.85 -24.90
N TYR A 57 -33.08 3.18 -24.90
CA TYR A 57 -33.88 3.99 -23.98
C TYR A 57 -34.80 4.89 -24.82
N TYR A 58 -36.08 4.53 -24.87
CA TYR A 58 -37.01 4.99 -25.91
C TYR A 58 -36.41 4.75 -27.31
N ASP A 59 -36.32 5.79 -28.15
CA ASP A 59 -35.80 5.71 -29.51
C ASP A 59 -34.27 5.95 -29.59
N LYS A 60 -33.60 6.13 -28.45
CA LYS A 60 -32.15 6.37 -28.39
C LYS A 60 -31.39 5.08 -28.09
N GLU A 61 -30.37 4.81 -28.89
CA GLU A 61 -29.39 3.77 -28.62
C GLU A 61 -28.33 4.30 -27.66
N ILE A 62 -28.09 3.56 -26.58
CA ILE A 62 -27.05 3.82 -25.59
C ILE A 62 -25.99 2.74 -25.77
N ASN A 63 -24.73 3.16 -25.94
CA ASN A 63 -23.62 2.25 -26.17
C ASN A 63 -22.36 2.84 -25.55
N PHE A 64 -21.95 2.27 -24.41
CA PHE A 64 -20.83 2.82 -23.65
C PHE A 64 -19.49 2.63 -24.35
N ALA A 65 -19.30 1.57 -25.15
CA ALA A 65 -18.10 1.44 -25.99
C ALA A 65 -17.99 2.58 -27.02
N LYS A 66 -19.13 3.01 -27.60
CA LYS A 66 -19.17 4.14 -28.53
C LYS A 66 -18.95 5.48 -27.82
N ASP A 67 -19.51 5.65 -26.63
CA ASP A 67 -19.26 6.82 -25.79
C ASP A 67 -17.78 6.93 -25.39
N PHE A 68 -17.15 5.81 -25.02
CA PHE A 68 -15.71 5.75 -24.76
C PHE A 68 -14.88 6.09 -25.99
N SER A 69 -15.26 5.54 -27.15
CA SER A 69 -14.59 5.85 -28.42
C SER A 69 -14.60 7.35 -28.70
N LEU A 70 -15.73 8.03 -28.45
CA LEU A 70 -15.85 9.48 -28.65
C LEU A 70 -15.08 10.31 -27.60
N TYR A 71 -14.91 9.76 -26.40
CA TYR A 71 -14.16 10.38 -25.31
C TYR A 71 -12.66 10.42 -25.61
N ILE A 72 -12.09 9.32 -26.13
CA ILE A 72 -10.63 9.24 -26.33
C ILE A 72 -10.15 9.91 -27.61
N VAL A 73 -10.93 9.90 -28.70
CA VAL A 73 -10.41 10.31 -30.01
C VAL A 73 -10.36 11.83 -30.23
N GLY A 74 -9.37 12.24 -31.02
CA GLY A 74 -9.30 13.58 -31.61
C GLY A 74 -10.51 13.93 -32.49
N ASN A 75 -10.76 15.24 -32.67
CA ASN A 75 -11.91 15.74 -33.42
C ASN A 75 -11.99 15.21 -34.86
N GLU A 76 -10.84 14.92 -35.48
CA GLU A 76 -10.74 14.39 -36.85
C GLU A 76 -11.37 12.99 -37.03
N TYR A 77 -11.44 12.17 -35.99
CA TYR A 77 -12.04 10.82 -36.05
C TYR A 77 -13.48 10.77 -35.54
N LYS A 78 -13.99 11.83 -34.90
CA LYS A 78 -15.32 11.82 -34.25
C LYS A 78 -16.44 11.48 -35.20
N ASP A 79 -16.44 11.99 -36.43
CA ASP A 79 -17.50 11.71 -37.39
C ASP A 79 -17.44 10.28 -37.94
N LYS A 80 -16.23 9.71 -38.06
CA LYS A 80 -16.06 8.28 -38.39
C LYS A 80 -16.64 7.40 -37.28
N ILE A 81 -16.37 7.74 -36.02
CA ILE A 81 -16.86 7.00 -34.85
C ILE A 81 -18.38 7.13 -34.67
N LYS A 82 -18.94 8.34 -34.80
CA LYS A 82 -20.39 8.57 -34.73
C LYS A 82 -21.17 7.71 -35.74
N ASN A 83 -20.61 7.52 -36.93
CA ASN A 83 -21.25 6.79 -38.01
C ASN A 83 -20.86 5.30 -38.07
N ALA A 84 -20.08 4.81 -37.10
CA ALA A 84 -19.71 3.40 -37.03
C ALA A 84 -20.78 2.58 -36.33
N LYS A 85 -20.94 1.34 -36.78
CA LYS A 85 -21.82 0.33 -36.20
C LYS A 85 -21.03 -0.54 -35.25
N PHE A 86 -21.51 -0.65 -34.02
CA PHE A 86 -20.94 -1.55 -33.01
C PHE A 86 -21.09 -3.01 -33.44
N GLU A 87 -20.01 -3.78 -33.34
CA GLU A 87 -20.00 -5.20 -33.68
C GLU A 87 -19.90 -6.05 -32.42
N ASN A 88 -18.83 -5.91 -31.64
CA ASN A 88 -18.62 -6.70 -30.43
C ASN A 88 -17.55 -6.11 -29.51
N VAL A 89 -17.46 -6.63 -28.28
CA VAL A 89 -16.32 -6.45 -27.37
C VAL A 89 -15.80 -7.84 -27.01
N TYR A 90 -14.49 -8.02 -27.00
CA TYR A 90 -13.81 -9.23 -26.54
C TYR A 90 -12.93 -8.91 -25.34
N ARG A 91 -12.71 -9.92 -24.50
CA ARG A 91 -11.77 -9.89 -23.38
C ARG A 91 -10.80 -11.06 -23.54
N GLU A 92 -9.53 -10.84 -23.23
CA GLU A 92 -8.46 -11.83 -23.41
C GLU A 92 -8.45 -12.40 -24.85
N PHE A 93 -8.60 -11.52 -25.85
CA PHE A 93 -8.66 -11.90 -27.27
C PHE A 93 -7.30 -12.46 -27.71
N GLN A 94 -7.31 -13.69 -28.22
CA GLN A 94 -6.09 -14.35 -28.66
C GLN A 94 -5.69 -13.91 -30.08
N THR A 95 -4.48 -13.38 -30.23
CA THR A 95 -3.88 -13.06 -31.54
C THR A 95 -3.45 -14.34 -32.26
N LYS A 96 -3.12 -14.23 -33.56
CA LYS A 96 -2.67 -15.39 -34.35
C LYS A 96 -1.42 -16.06 -33.78
N GLU A 97 -0.52 -15.28 -33.21
CA GLU A 97 0.73 -15.73 -32.58
C GLU A 97 0.56 -16.10 -31.09
N GLY A 98 -0.69 -16.16 -30.60
CA GLY A 98 -1.01 -16.66 -29.26
C GLY A 98 -0.86 -15.64 -28.12
N ARG A 99 -0.59 -14.36 -28.42
CA ARG A 99 -0.67 -13.27 -27.42
C ARG A 99 -2.14 -12.98 -27.07
N ARG A 100 -2.38 -12.32 -25.94
CA ARG A 100 -3.72 -12.04 -25.43
C ARG A 100 -3.91 -10.55 -25.25
N ILE A 101 -4.76 -9.94 -26.07
CA ILE A 101 -5.22 -8.56 -25.91
C ILE A 101 -6.23 -8.51 -24.76
N ASP A 102 -6.00 -7.66 -23.77
CA ASP A 102 -6.87 -7.58 -22.59
C ASP A 102 -8.32 -7.27 -22.96
N ILE A 103 -8.54 -6.21 -23.75
CA ILE A 103 -9.86 -5.86 -24.28
C ILE A 103 -9.74 -5.41 -25.74
N LEU A 104 -10.61 -5.94 -26.60
CA LEU A 104 -10.74 -5.54 -28.00
C LEU A 104 -12.18 -5.09 -28.26
N ILE A 105 -12.37 -3.82 -28.62
CA ILE A 105 -13.66 -3.26 -29.02
C ILE A 105 -13.71 -3.16 -30.54
N VAL A 106 -14.74 -3.74 -31.16
CA VAL A 106 -14.84 -3.87 -32.61
C VAL A 106 -16.05 -3.12 -33.14
N PHE A 107 -15.78 -2.23 -34.10
CA PHE A 107 -16.76 -1.59 -34.95
C PHE A 107 -16.49 -1.93 -36.42
N ASP A 108 -17.47 -1.67 -37.28
CA ASP A 108 -17.36 -1.90 -38.72
C ASP A 108 -16.23 -1.08 -39.39
N LYS A 109 -15.94 0.11 -38.86
CA LYS A 109 -14.98 1.09 -39.43
C LYS A 109 -13.66 1.22 -38.67
N PHE A 110 -13.62 0.76 -37.42
CA PHE A 110 -12.44 0.89 -36.56
C PHE A 110 -12.46 -0.16 -35.43
N GLU A 111 -11.31 -0.35 -34.80
CA GLU A 111 -11.17 -1.16 -33.60
C GLU A 111 -10.38 -0.39 -32.53
N ILE A 112 -10.67 -0.65 -31.27
CA ILE A 112 -9.91 -0.15 -30.12
C ILE A 112 -9.33 -1.34 -29.38
N ILE A 113 -8.01 -1.36 -29.26
CA ILE A 113 -7.25 -2.31 -28.46
C ILE A 113 -6.93 -1.60 -27.15
N ILE A 114 -7.30 -2.20 -26.02
CA ILE A 114 -6.94 -1.69 -24.69
C ILE A 114 -6.04 -2.73 -24.03
N GLU A 115 -4.83 -2.30 -23.68
CA GLU A 115 -3.90 -3.06 -22.81
C GLU A 115 -3.92 -2.42 -21.42
N ASN A 116 -4.20 -3.22 -20.40
CA ASN A 116 -4.44 -2.78 -19.04
C ASN A 116 -3.28 -3.15 -18.12
N LYS A 117 -2.58 -2.14 -17.60
CA LYS A 117 -1.42 -2.29 -16.72
C LYS A 117 -1.63 -1.61 -15.38
N ILE A 118 -1.84 -2.42 -14.35
CA ILE A 118 -1.89 -1.96 -12.95
C ILE A 118 -0.55 -2.21 -12.28
N ASN A 119 -0.08 -3.46 -12.27
CA ASN A 119 1.11 -3.88 -11.54
C ASN A 119 2.11 -4.65 -12.41
N ALA A 120 1.69 -5.15 -13.58
CA ALA A 120 2.59 -5.84 -14.48
C ALA A 120 3.49 -4.85 -15.23
N GLY A 121 4.74 -5.28 -15.45
CA GLY A 121 5.65 -4.59 -16.34
C GLY A 121 5.25 -4.75 -17.81
N GLU A 122 5.98 -4.04 -18.67
CA GLU A 122 5.84 -4.18 -20.12
C GLU A 122 6.35 -5.54 -20.61
N GLN A 123 5.77 -6.01 -21.72
CA GLN A 123 6.25 -7.17 -22.46
C GLN A 123 6.81 -6.71 -23.81
N GLU A 124 7.84 -7.43 -24.29
CA GLU A 124 8.54 -7.13 -25.54
C GLU A 124 7.57 -7.09 -26.73
N SER A 125 7.59 -6.01 -27.50
CA SER A 125 6.78 -5.78 -28.71
C SER A 125 5.27 -5.99 -28.52
N GLN A 126 4.75 -5.90 -27.29
CA GLN A 126 3.35 -6.24 -26.96
C GLN A 126 2.34 -5.43 -27.77
N LEU A 127 2.39 -4.11 -27.69
CA LEU A 127 1.45 -3.25 -28.40
C LEU A 127 1.68 -3.29 -29.93
N GLU A 128 2.94 -3.46 -30.36
CA GLU A 128 3.29 -3.58 -31.77
C GLU A 128 2.69 -4.83 -32.41
N ASP A 129 2.78 -5.97 -31.74
CA ASP A 129 2.20 -7.22 -32.22
C ASP A 129 0.68 -7.17 -32.29
N TYR A 130 0.03 -6.51 -31.33
CA TYR A 130 -1.42 -6.31 -31.37
C TYR A 130 -1.84 -5.45 -32.56
N TYR A 131 -1.14 -4.34 -32.80
CA TYR A 131 -1.40 -3.49 -33.96
C TYR A 131 -1.26 -4.28 -35.26
N LYS A 132 -0.14 -5.00 -35.45
CA LYS A 132 0.13 -5.79 -36.65
C LYS A 132 -0.87 -6.94 -36.85
N ASP A 133 -1.32 -7.59 -35.77
CA ASP A 133 -2.32 -8.67 -35.87
C ASP A 133 -3.68 -8.16 -36.36
N ARG A 134 -4.09 -6.97 -35.88
CA ARG A 134 -5.41 -6.39 -36.14
C ARG A 134 -5.46 -5.52 -37.39
N TYR A 135 -4.35 -4.92 -37.81
CA TYR A 135 -4.32 -4.03 -38.97
C TYR A 135 -4.44 -4.81 -40.28
N ASP A 136 -5.52 -4.57 -41.02
CA ASP A 136 -5.80 -5.18 -42.34
C ASP A 136 -5.90 -4.15 -43.48
N GLY A 137 -5.61 -2.88 -43.19
CA GLY A 137 -5.73 -1.74 -44.10
C GLY A 137 -7.17 -1.24 -44.36
N LYS A 138 -8.21 -1.88 -43.79
CA LYS A 138 -9.61 -1.49 -43.98
C LYS A 138 -10.18 -0.72 -42.80
N LYS A 139 -9.82 -1.12 -41.58
CA LYS A 139 -10.26 -0.47 -40.33
C LYS A 139 -9.15 0.41 -39.77
N GLU A 140 -9.54 1.51 -39.12
CA GLU A 140 -8.59 2.21 -38.23
C GLU A 140 -8.36 1.36 -36.99
N ILE A 141 -7.12 1.34 -36.50
CA ILE A 141 -6.79 0.72 -35.23
C ILE A 141 -6.38 1.82 -34.27
N PHE A 142 -7.07 1.88 -33.13
CA PHE A 142 -6.71 2.73 -32.01
C PHE A 142 -6.12 1.88 -30.89
N LEU A 143 -5.00 2.32 -30.35
CA LEU A 143 -4.34 1.70 -29.20
C LEU A 143 -4.63 2.53 -27.96
N VAL A 144 -5.07 1.90 -26.88
CA VAL A 144 -5.20 2.50 -25.56
C VAL A 144 -4.28 1.75 -24.61
N TYR A 145 -3.31 2.45 -24.05
CA TYR A 145 -2.46 1.93 -23.00
C TYR A 145 -2.94 2.51 -21.67
N LEU A 146 -3.68 1.69 -20.92
CA LEU A 146 -4.30 2.06 -19.65
C LEU A 146 -3.36 1.68 -18.51
N THR A 147 -2.87 2.69 -17.78
CA THR A 147 -1.92 2.47 -16.68
C THR A 147 -2.39 3.13 -15.38
N ARG A 148 -1.72 2.91 -14.25
CA ARG A 148 -2.02 3.64 -13.01
C ARG A 148 -1.80 5.14 -13.15
N TRP A 149 -0.73 5.54 -13.84
CA TRP A 149 -0.21 6.91 -13.82
C TRP A 149 -0.05 7.54 -15.20
N LYS A 150 -0.74 7.01 -16.21
CA LYS A 150 -0.73 7.54 -17.59
C LYS A 150 0.68 7.60 -18.21
N TYR A 151 1.53 6.63 -17.91
CA TYR A 151 2.85 6.57 -18.54
C TYR A 151 2.73 6.13 -19.99
N GLU A 152 3.60 6.67 -20.82
CA GLU A 152 3.75 6.19 -22.19
C GLU A 152 4.34 4.78 -22.19
N ALA A 153 3.88 3.93 -23.12
CA ALA A 153 4.52 2.65 -23.37
C ALA A 153 5.96 2.90 -23.81
N SER A 154 6.93 2.12 -23.33
CA SER A 154 8.34 2.28 -23.74
C SER A 154 8.61 1.73 -25.14
N GLU A 155 9.82 1.95 -25.67
CA GLU A 155 10.26 1.33 -26.93
C GLU A 155 10.37 -0.20 -26.84
N TYR A 156 10.36 -0.76 -25.62
CA TYR A 156 10.32 -2.20 -25.41
C TYR A 156 8.98 -2.81 -25.86
N SER A 157 7.86 -2.11 -25.67
CA SER A 157 6.53 -2.62 -26.02
C SER A 157 6.08 -2.24 -27.44
N ILE A 158 6.54 -1.09 -27.95
CA ILE A 158 6.22 -0.61 -29.30
C ILE A 158 7.32 0.28 -29.84
N SER A 159 7.80 -0.05 -31.05
CA SER A 159 8.89 0.69 -31.68
C SER A 159 8.58 2.18 -31.85
N LYS A 160 9.62 3.00 -31.85
CA LYS A 160 9.51 4.44 -32.07
C LYS A 160 8.87 4.79 -33.42
N GLU A 161 9.16 3.99 -34.45
CA GLU A 161 8.60 4.16 -35.79
C GLU A 161 7.09 3.96 -35.80
N THR A 162 6.62 2.86 -35.18
CA THR A 162 5.18 2.58 -35.06
C THR A 162 4.47 3.61 -34.18
N LYS A 163 5.12 4.10 -33.11
CA LYS A 163 4.54 5.20 -32.30
C LYS A 163 4.31 6.47 -33.11
N GLU A 164 5.26 6.85 -33.97
CA GLU A 164 5.10 8.04 -34.81
C GLU A 164 4.01 7.84 -35.88
N GLU A 165 3.93 6.66 -36.48
CA GLU A 165 2.83 6.29 -37.39
C GLU A 165 1.45 6.39 -36.71
N LEU A 166 1.39 6.00 -35.44
CA LEU A 166 0.16 5.94 -34.65
C LEU A 166 -0.06 7.14 -33.74
N LYS A 167 0.68 8.25 -33.89
CA LYS A 167 0.66 9.36 -32.92
C LYS A 167 -0.74 9.92 -32.59
N ASP A 168 -1.64 9.92 -33.57
CA ASP A 168 -3.03 10.40 -33.42
C ASP A 168 -4.02 9.25 -33.11
N LYS A 169 -3.51 8.04 -32.92
CA LYS A 169 -4.26 6.79 -32.73
C LYS A 169 -3.81 5.96 -31.51
N ILE A 170 -2.72 6.34 -30.86
CA ILE A 170 -2.28 5.78 -29.57
C ILE A 170 -2.62 6.75 -28.43
N TYR A 171 -3.32 6.24 -27.43
CA TYR A 171 -3.82 7.01 -26.31
C TYR A 171 -3.32 6.41 -25.00
N TYR A 172 -2.61 7.22 -24.22
CA TYR A 172 -2.18 6.86 -22.89
C TYR A 172 -3.21 7.37 -21.89
N LEU A 173 -3.81 6.47 -21.11
CA LEU A 173 -4.82 6.81 -20.11
C LEU A 173 -4.39 6.32 -18.73
N SER A 174 -4.87 7.02 -17.70
CA SER A 174 -4.86 6.50 -16.33
C SER A 174 -6.20 5.83 -15.98
N HIS A 175 -6.20 4.95 -14.97
CA HIS A 175 -7.46 4.50 -14.35
C HIS A 175 -8.27 5.69 -13.80
N GLY A 176 -7.61 6.74 -13.31
CA GLY A 176 -8.26 8.01 -12.97
C GLY A 176 -8.99 8.66 -14.16
N ASP A 177 -8.50 8.52 -15.38
CA ASP A 177 -9.19 9.00 -16.59
C ASP A 177 -10.42 8.12 -16.90
N MET A 178 -10.33 6.80 -16.70
CA MET A 178 -11.50 5.90 -16.79
C MET A 178 -12.58 6.27 -15.76
N ALA A 179 -12.20 6.58 -14.52
CA ALA A 179 -13.13 7.06 -13.51
C ALA A 179 -13.82 8.36 -13.92
N LYS A 180 -13.08 9.31 -14.48
CA LYS A 180 -13.64 10.59 -14.97
C LYS A 180 -14.61 10.37 -16.13
N TRP A 181 -14.27 9.48 -17.06
CA TRP A 181 -15.14 9.13 -18.18
C TRP A 181 -16.45 8.51 -17.68
N ILE A 182 -16.39 7.53 -16.76
CA ILE A 182 -17.61 6.93 -16.17
C ILE A 182 -18.45 7.99 -15.47
N GLU A 183 -17.83 8.89 -14.69
CA GLU A 183 -18.55 9.95 -13.98
C GLU A 183 -19.22 10.94 -14.95
N ASN A 184 -18.45 11.53 -15.86
CA ASN A 184 -18.88 12.68 -16.63
C ASN A 184 -19.64 12.30 -17.89
N ASP A 185 -19.15 11.29 -18.60
CA ASP A 185 -19.65 10.94 -19.94
C ASP A 185 -20.68 9.82 -19.90
N ILE A 186 -20.82 9.11 -18.77
CA ILE A 186 -21.87 8.10 -18.57
C ILE A 186 -22.86 8.52 -17.48
N LEU A 187 -22.43 8.61 -16.21
CA LEU A 187 -23.33 8.83 -15.08
C LEU A 187 -24.03 10.21 -15.13
N ASN A 188 -23.27 11.28 -15.38
CA ASN A 188 -23.81 12.63 -15.50
C ASN A 188 -24.56 12.86 -16.81
N LYS A 189 -24.11 12.22 -17.91
CA LYS A 189 -24.78 12.29 -19.22
C LYS A 189 -26.12 11.58 -19.23
N TYR A 190 -26.23 10.44 -18.53
CA TYR A 190 -27.40 9.57 -18.53
C TYR A 190 -28.04 9.53 -17.14
N GLU A 191 -28.51 10.69 -16.65
CA GLU A 191 -29.14 10.82 -15.32
C GLU A 191 -30.29 9.82 -15.08
N PHE A 192 -30.97 9.36 -16.13
CA PHE A 192 -32.05 8.36 -16.02
C PHE A 192 -31.57 7.05 -15.37
N LEU A 193 -30.27 6.69 -15.49
CA LEU A 193 -29.68 5.52 -14.84
C LEU A 193 -29.88 5.55 -13.32
N LYS A 194 -29.83 6.75 -12.72
CA LYS A 194 -29.96 6.95 -11.27
C LYS A 194 -31.40 6.78 -10.78
N PHE A 195 -32.37 7.24 -11.55
CA PHE A 195 -33.76 7.40 -11.08
C PHE A 195 -34.71 6.30 -11.58
N ASP A 196 -34.46 5.72 -12.75
CA ASP A 196 -35.27 4.63 -13.27
C ASP A 196 -34.83 3.29 -12.68
N LYS A 197 -35.74 2.67 -11.91
CA LYS A 197 -35.53 1.37 -11.25
C LYS A 197 -35.03 0.28 -12.19
N LYS A 198 -35.40 0.32 -13.47
CA LYS A 198 -34.98 -0.66 -14.48
C LYS A 198 -33.45 -0.65 -14.68
N TYR A 199 -32.80 0.49 -14.49
CA TYR A 199 -31.37 0.68 -14.78
C TYR A 199 -30.51 0.81 -13.51
N GLN A 200 -31.11 0.69 -12.32
CA GLN A 200 -30.39 0.84 -11.04
C GLN A 200 -29.24 -0.15 -10.85
N SER A 201 -29.33 -1.36 -11.41
CA SER A 201 -28.23 -2.32 -11.38
C SER A 201 -27.02 -1.83 -12.17
N ILE A 202 -27.24 -1.18 -13.32
CA ILE A 202 -26.18 -0.60 -14.15
C ILE A 202 -25.59 0.60 -13.43
N TYR A 203 -26.43 1.49 -12.90
CA TYR A 203 -25.98 2.65 -12.13
C TYR A 203 -25.10 2.23 -10.94
N SER A 204 -25.56 1.26 -10.16
CA SER A 204 -24.80 0.76 -9.00
C SER A 204 -23.46 0.15 -9.42
N ALA A 205 -23.44 -0.64 -10.49
CA ALA A 205 -22.20 -1.22 -11.03
C ALA A 205 -21.23 -0.13 -11.51
N LEU A 206 -21.71 0.89 -12.23
CA LEU A 206 -20.89 2.01 -12.70
C LEU A 206 -20.26 2.79 -11.53
N ILE A 207 -21.00 3.01 -10.44
CA ILE A 207 -20.47 3.64 -9.22
C ILE A 207 -19.33 2.81 -8.63
N GLN A 208 -19.54 1.50 -8.48
CA GLN A 208 -18.54 0.58 -7.93
C GLN A 208 -17.28 0.51 -8.81
N ILE A 209 -17.45 0.46 -10.13
CA ILE A 209 -16.31 0.41 -11.05
C ILE A 209 -15.58 1.76 -11.07
N ARG A 210 -16.29 2.89 -11.18
CA ARG A 210 -15.70 4.23 -11.10
C ARG A 210 -14.84 4.41 -9.85
N ASP A 211 -15.34 4.01 -8.69
CA ASP A 211 -14.61 4.18 -7.44
C ASP A 211 -13.42 3.22 -7.37
N ASN A 212 -13.53 2.01 -7.92
CA ASN A 212 -12.38 1.11 -8.08
C ASN A 212 -11.29 1.71 -8.97
N GLU A 213 -11.67 2.31 -10.10
CA GLU A 213 -10.73 3.00 -11.00
C GLU A 213 -10.00 4.17 -10.31
N LYS A 214 -10.70 4.92 -9.42
CA LYS A 214 -10.06 5.97 -8.60
C LYS A 214 -9.03 5.38 -7.64
N THR A 215 -9.38 4.30 -6.94
CA THR A 215 -8.50 3.63 -5.97
C THR A 215 -7.24 3.08 -6.64
N ILE A 216 -7.34 2.57 -7.87
CA ILE A 216 -6.17 2.07 -8.61
C ILE A 216 -5.12 3.18 -8.84
N THR A 217 -5.55 4.36 -9.30
CA THR A 217 -4.66 5.50 -9.58
C THR A 217 -4.20 6.21 -8.30
N ASN A 218 -5.08 6.35 -7.30
CA ASN A 218 -4.76 7.02 -6.05
C ASN A 218 -5.22 6.19 -4.85
N PRO A 219 -4.41 5.21 -4.39
CA PRO A 219 -4.76 4.37 -3.25
C PRO A 219 -4.94 5.16 -1.94
N ASN A 220 -4.39 6.39 -1.89
CA ASN A 220 -4.45 7.26 -0.73
C ASN A 220 -5.56 8.33 -0.83
N GLU A 221 -6.60 8.14 -1.66
CA GLU A 221 -7.70 9.11 -1.76
C GLU A 221 -8.38 9.37 -0.39
N GLU A 222 -8.34 8.39 0.54
CA GLU A 222 -8.73 8.56 1.95
C GLU A 222 -7.96 9.68 2.66
N ASN A 223 -6.63 9.70 2.52
CA ASN A 223 -5.80 10.79 3.05
C ASN A 223 -6.16 12.16 2.44
N ASN A 224 -6.73 12.18 1.23
CA ASN A 224 -7.14 13.43 0.59
C ASN A 224 -8.51 13.91 1.08
N MET A 225 -9.46 13.02 1.41
CA MET A 225 -10.74 13.43 2.01
C MET A 225 -10.56 13.94 3.44
N GLU A 226 -9.73 13.27 4.25
CA GLU A 226 -9.35 13.78 5.58
C GLU A 226 -8.71 15.16 5.47
N LYS A 227 -7.77 15.36 4.52
CA LYS A 227 -7.17 16.67 4.25
C LYS A 227 -8.19 17.73 3.83
N GLU A 228 -9.16 17.39 2.98
CA GLU A 228 -10.18 18.33 2.53
C GLU A 228 -11.16 18.70 3.64
N GLU A 229 -11.57 17.77 4.50
CA GLU A 229 -12.40 18.11 5.68
C GLU A 229 -11.61 18.91 6.72
N ILE A 230 -10.33 18.59 6.94
CA ILE A 230 -9.42 19.41 7.76
C ILE A 230 -9.31 20.83 7.16
N LYS A 231 -9.14 20.95 5.85
CA LYS A 231 -9.08 22.23 5.15
C LYS A 231 -10.38 23.03 5.31
N LYS A 232 -11.55 22.40 5.08
CA LYS A 232 -12.87 23.03 5.31
C LYS A 232 -13.05 23.48 6.76
N PHE A 233 -12.54 22.73 7.73
CA PHE A 233 -12.54 23.13 9.13
C PHE A 233 -11.73 24.41 9.36
N PHE A 234 -10.55 24.54 8.74
CA PHE A 234 -9.74 25.77 8.81
C PHE A 234 -10.35 26.97 8.05
N GLU A 235 -11.13 26.70 6.99
CA GLU A 235 -11.77 27.70 6.12
C GLU A 235 -13.20 28.09 6.55
N ARG A 236 -13.79 27.43 7.55
CA ARG A 236 -15.20 27.63 7.96
C ARG A 236 -15.47 29.07 8.39
N GLU A 237 -16.58 29.69 7.96
CA GLU A 237 -16.89 31.11 8.21
C GLU A 237 -16.91 31.48 9.71
N ASP A 238 -17.39 30.57 10.54
CA ASP A 238 -17.49 30.68 11.99
C ASP A 238 -16.12 30.64 12.71
N ASN A 239 -15.06 30.20 12.01
CA ASN A 239 -13.71 30.03 12.56
C ASN A 239 -12.56 30.57 11.69
N ASN A 240 -12.85 31.11 10.48
CA ASN A 240 -11.95 31.46 9.37
C ASN A 240 -10.49 31.78 9.77
N TYR A 241 -9.71 30.72 10.03
CA TYR A 241 -8.38 30.85 10.60
C TYR A 241 -7.42 31.41 9.55
N PHE A 242 -7.62 31.07 8.27
CA PHE A 242 -6.87 31.67 7.17
C PHE A 242 -7.26 33.13 6.92
N GLY A 243 -8.49 33.54 7.24
CA GLY A 243 -8.91 34.94 7.23
C GLY A 243 -8.16 35.82 8.23
N LEU A 244 -7.59 35.25 9.29
CA LEU A 244 -6.70 35.95 10.23
C LEU A 244 -5.34 36.30 9.62
N LEU A 245 -4.93 35.61 8.54
CA LEU A 245 -3.69 35.85 7.81
C LEU A 245 -3.84 36.94 6.73
N ASN A 246 -5.02 37.56 6.58
CA ASN A 246 -5.27 38.56 5.54
C ASN A 246 -5.06 40.01 6.00
N ASN A 247 -4.61 40.24 7.23
CA ASN A 247 -4.54 41.59 7.81
C ASN A 247 -3.12 42.18 7.97
N ASN A 248 -2.05 41.44 7.64
CA ASN A 248 -0.65 41.90 7.81
C ASN A 248 0.22 41.71 6.55
N GLU A 249 1.42 42.32 6.55
CA GLU A 249 2.44 42.14 5.50
C GLU A 249 2.75 40.65 5.26
N LEU A 250 3.11 40.29 4.02
CA LEU A 250 3.35 38.91 3.61
C LEU A 250 4.26 38.13 4.58
N LYS A 251 5.30 38.80 5.09
CA LYS A 251 6.28 38.23 6.03
C LYS A 251 5.66 37.78 7.35
N ASP A 252 4.77 38.61 7.92
CA ASP A 252 4.12 38.32 9.20
C ASP A 252 3.17 37.14 9.09
N ASN A 253 2.55 36.95 7.92
CA ASN A 253 1.66 35.81 7.65
C ASN A 253 2.46 34.49 7.54
N PHE A 254 3.64 34.51 6.92
CA PHE A 254 4.54 33.35 6.89
C PHE A 254 5.03 32.99 8.29
N GLU A 255 5.47 33.97 9.08
CA GLU A 255 5.92 33.74 10.45
C GLU A 255 4.79 33.19 11.34
N ALA A 256 3.56 33.70 11.18
CA ALA A 256 2.39 33.17 11.86
C ALA A 256 2.06 31.73 11.48
N LEU A 257 2.15 31.38 10.19
CA LEU A 257 1.94 30.01 9.68
C LEU A 257 3.01 29.05 10.22
N ASP A 258 4.29 29.44 10.18
CA ASP A 258 5.40 28.63 10.71
C ASP A 258 5.25 28.40 12.22
N ASN A 259 4.86 29.43 12.97
CA ASN A 259 4.58 29.32 14.40
C ASN A 259 3.39 28.38 14.68
N CYS A 260 2.33 28.44 13.88
CA CYS A 260 1.18 27.53 13.98
C CYS A 260 1.58 26.08 13.69
N HIS A 261 2.32 25.84 12.61
CA HIS A 261 2.86 24.53 12.27
C HIS A 261 3.73 23.97 13.40
N ASN A 262 4.65 24.78 13.93
CA ASN A 262 5.50 24.41 15.06
C ASN A 262 4.68 24.08 16.32
N LEU A 263 3.61 24.82 16.61
CA LEU A 263 2.72 24.52 17.73
C LEU A 263 1.98 23.19 17.55
N LEU A 264 1.49 22.90 16.33
CA LEU A 264 0.84 21.63 16.02
C LEU A 264 1.81 20.45 16.11
N LEU A 265 3.05 20.61 15.66
CA LEU A 265 4.10 19.60 15.85
C LEU A 265 4.40 19.35 17.32
N LYS A 266 4.52 20.42 18.13
CA LYS A 266 4.69 20.30 19.59
C LYS A 266 3.48 19.63 20.25
N ALA A 267 2.26 19.93 19.80
CA ALA A 267 1.06 19.28 20.31
C ALA A 267 1.04 17.78 19.97
N ALA A 268 1.44 17.42 18.74
CA ALA A 268 1.60 16.03 18.32
C ALA A 268 2.63 15.31 19.20
N GLU A 269 3.78 15.93 19.46
CA GLU A 269 4.82 15.39 20.36
C GLU A 269 4.28 15.17 21.79
N VAL A 270 3.51 16.11 22.34
CA VAL A 270 2.89 15.96 23.68
C VAL A 270 1.91 14.78 23.71
N ILE A 271 1.11 14.60 22.66
CA ILE A 271 0.16 13.47 22.54
C ILE A 271 0.93 12.15 22.41
N GLU A 272 1.97 12.14 21.60
CA GLU A 272 2.89 11.01 21.43
C GLU A 272 3.53 10.62 22.77
N ASN A 273 4.09 11.56 23.52
CA ASN A 273 4.64 11.29 24.85
C ASN A 273 3.59 10.72 25.81
N LYS A 274 2.34 11.25 25.74
CA LYS A 274 1.24 10.73 26.55
C LYS A 274 0.89 9.28 26.22
N LYS A 275 1.01 8.86 24.96
CA LYS A 275 0.82 7.47 24.55
C LYS A 275 1.88 6.55 25.17
N GLY A 276 3.14 6.96 25.16
CA GLY A 276 4.22 6.27 25.86
C GLY A 276 3.93 6.09 27.36
N ASP A 277 3.47 7.16 28.04
CA ASP A 277 3.07 7.11 29.45
C ASP A 277 1.94 6.10 29.71
N ILE A 278 0.98 6.01 28.79
CA ILE A 278 -0.16 5.06 28.91
C ILE A 278 0.34 3.63 28.74
N VAL A 279 1.20 3.38 27.75
CA VAL A 279 1.81 2.06 27.51
C VAL A 279 2.59 1.58 28.73
N LEU A 280 3.38 2.47 29.35
CA LEU A 280 4.16 2.13 30.54
C LEU A 280 3.34 2.02 31.84
N LYS A 281 2.03 2.23 31.79
CA LYS A 281 1.10 1.87 32.88
C LYS A 281 0.50 0.48 32.73
N ASP A 282 0.62 -0.12 31.55
CA ASP A 282 0.14 -1.48 31.32
C ASP A 282 1.04 -2.48 32.04
N LYS A 283 0.45 -3.22 33.00
CA LYS A 283 1.15 -4.23 33.78
C LYS A 283 1.74 -5.34 32.90
N LYS A 284 1.07 -5.70 31.80
CA LYS A 284 1.57 -6.73 30.88
C LYS A 284 2.89 -6.29 30.26
N VAL A 285 2.94 -5.06 29.73
CA VAL A 285 4.15 -4.49 29.12
C VAL A 285 5.29 -4.43 30.14
N LEU A 286 5.02 -3.95 31.36
CA LEU A 286 6.02 -3.89 32.42
C LEU A 286 6.53 -5.28 32.82
N ASN A 287 5.66 -6.29 32.88
CA ASN A 287 6.06 -7.65 33.20
C ASN A 287 6.91 -8.27 32.08
N GLU A 288 6.63 -7.98 30.81
CA GLU A 288 7.45 -8.44 29.67
C GLU A 288 8.84 -7.77 29.63
N ILE A 289 8.92 -6.50 30.06
CA ILE A 289 10.20 -5.79 30.24
C ILE A 289 11.03 -6.50 31.34
N ASP A 290 10.44 -6.73 32.51
CA ASP A 290 11.09 -7.45 33.63
C ASP A 290 11.49 -8.88 33.24
N PHE A 291 10.65 -9.57 32.46
CA PHE A 291 10.98 -10.89 31.91
C PHE A 291 12.24 -10.83 31.04
N SER A 292 12.34 -9.84 30.15
CA SER A 292 13.49 -9.65 29.26
C SER A 292 14.79 -9.35 30.03
N GLU A 293 14.71 -8.60 31.13
CA GLU A 293 15.85 -8.34 32.01
C GLU A 293 16.31 -9.62 32.72
N LYS A 294 15.37 -10.43 33.23
CA LYS A 294 15.70 -11.73 33.85
C LYS A 294 16.38 -12.67 32.86
N VAL A 295 15.86 -12.75 31.62
CA VAL A 295 16.51 -13.50 30.54
C VAL A 295 17.93 -12.97 30.30
N SER A 296 18.09 -11.65 30.17
CA SER A 296 19.38 -11.00 29.95
C SER A 296 20.39 -11.31 31.05
N LYS A 297 19.95 -11.27 32.32
CA LYS A 297 20.79 -11.58 33.48
C LYS A 297 21.27 -13.03 33.44
N TYR A 298 20.37 -13.97 33.17
CA TYR A 298 20.73 -15.39 33.07
C TYR A 298 21.74 -15.64 31.95
N ILE A 299 21.55 -15.02 30.77
CA ILE A 299 22.51 -15.14 29.64
C ILE A 299 23.88 -14.56 30.04
N LYS A 300 23.91 -13.37 30.66
CA LYS A 300 25.15 -12.74 31.13
C LYS A 300 25.91 -13.59 32.14
N GLU A 301 25.21 -14.28 33.02
CA GLU A 301 25.81 -15.16 34.03
C GLU A 301 26.36 -16.45 33.40
N ASN A 302 25.60 -17.09 32.51
CA ASN A 302 25.96 -18.39 31.91
C ASN A 302 26.93 -18.28 30.72
N MET A 303 27.02 -17.12 30.06
CA MET A 303 27.94 -16.86 28.94
C MET A 303 29.00 -15.80 29.28
N LYS A 304 29.29 -15.58 30.58
CA LYS A 304 30.12 -14.47 31.08
C LYS A 304 31.46 -14.33 30.37
N ASP A 305 32.19 -15.43 30.21
CA ASP A 305 33.53 -15.42 29.59
C ASP A 305 33.46 -15.11 28.09
N LEU A 306 32.47 -15.68 27.40
CA LEU A 306 32.27 -15.42 25.97
C LEU A 306 31.91 -13.94 25.72
N ILE A 307 31.00 -13.41 26.52
CA ILE A 307 30.56 -12.01 26.41
C ILE A 307 31.73 -11.07 26.71
N SER A 308 32.44 -11.29 27.82
CA SER A 308 33.56 -10.42 28.24
C SER A 308 34.65 -10.32 27.17
N ASN A 309 34.89 -11.42 26.45
CA ASN A 309 35.90 -11.49 25.37
C ASN A 309 35.40 -10.97 24.01
N ASN A 310 34.09 -10.79 23.83
CA ASN A 310 33.47 -10.41 22.55
C ASN A 310 32.32 -9.41 22.76
N ASN A 311 32.51 -8.41 23.62
CA ASN A 311 31.45 -7.49 24.06
C ASN A 311 30.69 -6.83 22.89
N GLU A 312 31.36 -6.61 21.75
CA GLU A 312 30.76 -6.02 20.57
C GLU A 312 29.72 -6.92 19.87
N LEU A 313 29.73 -8.23 20.14
CA LEU A 313 28.76 -9.18 19.58
C LEU A 313 27.47 -9.28 20.39
N PHE A 314 27.39 -8.64 21.56
CA PHE A 314 26.25 -8.76 22.46
C PHE A 314 25.73 -7.40 22.87
N LYS A 315 24.42 -7.19 22.74
CA LYS A 315 23.74 -6.01 23.26
C LYS A 315 22.57 -6.45 24.11
N PHE A 316 22.49 -5.90 25.31
CA PHE A 316 21.43 -6.16 26.27
C PHE A 316 20.91 -4.82 26.77
N LYS A 317 19.68 -4.46 26.42
CA LYS A 317 19.06 -3.25 26.93
C LYS A 317 18.62 -3.46 28.38
N SER A 318 18.85 -2.46 29.21
CA SER A 318 18.27 -2.36 30.55
C SER A 318 16.78 -2.04 30.48
N ASN A 319 16.06 -2.26 31.58
CA ASN A 319 14.66 -1.85 31.70
C ASN A 319 14.46 -0.36 31.39
N GLU A 320 15.36 0.51 31.86
CA GLU A 320 15.26 1.95 31.63
C GLU A 320 15.45 2.32 30.15
N GLU A 321 16.35 1.63 29.44
CA GLU A 321 16.50 1.81 27.99
C GLU A 321 15.26 1.34 27.23
N ILE A 322 14.69 0.18 27.60
CA ILE A 322 13.47 -0.34 26.95
C ILE A 322 12.28 0.60 27.19
N LYS A 323 12.10 1.07 28.43
CA LYS A 323 11.07 2.06 28.79
C LYS A 323 11.27 3.38 28.03
N SER A 324 12.49 3.89 27.98
CA SER A 324 12.81 5.13 27.26
C SER A 324 12.45 5.02 25.78
N ASN A 325 12.72 3.88 25.15
CA ASN A 325 12.31 3.64 23.77
C ASN A 325 10.78 3.63 23.62
N PHE A 326 10.03 3.03 24.55
CA PHE A 326 8.56 3.09 24.48
C PHE A 326 8.02 4.50 24.74
N LEU A 327 8.67 5.31 25.59
CA LEU A 327 8.34 6.74 25.77
C LEU A 327 8.57 7.55 24.49
N GLN A 328 9.63 7.22 23.75
CA GLN A 328 9.94 7.81 22.44
C GLN A 328 9.10 7.20 21.29
N ASN A 329 8.01 6.49 21.61
CA ASN A 329 7.05 5.92 20.67
C ASN A 329 7.60 4.89 19.67
N TYR A 330 8.74 4.24 19.98
CA TYR A 330 9.16 3.06 19.24
C TYR A 330 8.11 1.94 19.41
N LYS A 331 7.51 1.49 18.31
CA LYS A 331 6.47 0.43 18.32
C LYS A 331 7.00 -0.95 18.73
N SER A 332 8.32 -1.11 18.67
CA SER A 332 9.03 -2.37 18.87
C SER A 332 10.41 -2.13 19.43
N ASN A 333 10.95 -3.08 20.17
CA ASN A 333 12.27 -3.06 20.74
C ASN A 333 12.98 -4.40 20.56
N GLU A 334 14.22 -4.37 20.08
CA GLU A 334 15.15 -5.48 20.24
C GLU A 334 15.76 -5.36 21.64
N ASN A 335 15.31 -6.19 22.58
CA ASN A 335 15.73 -6.15 23.98
C ASN A 335 17.11 -6.80 24.16
N ILE A 336 17.36 -7.88 23.40
CA ILE A 336 18.63 -8.61 23.38
C ILE A 336 19.04 -8.80 21.92
N GLU A 337 20.29 -8.53 21.59
CA GLU A 337 20.90 -8.87 20.30
C GLU A 337 22.19 -9.67 20.53
N MET A 338 22.28 -10.86 19.91
CA MET A 338 23.46 -11.73 19.96
C MET A 338 23.93 -12.02 18.53
N PHE A 339 25.00 -11.38 18.11
CA PHE A 339 25.53 -11.50 16.76
C PHE A 339 26.33 -12.80 16.60
N LEU A 340 25.91 -13.61 15.63
CA LEU A 340 26.61 -14.80 15.17
C LEU A 340 27.67 -14.41 14.13
N ILE A 341 27.29 -13.52 13.21
CA ILE A 341 28.17 -12.85 12.25
C ILE A 341 27.91 -11.36 12.37
N LYS A 342 28.95 -10.55 12.59
CA LYS A 342 28.85 -9.09 12.64
C LYS A 342 29.73 -8.50 11.54
N ASN A 343 29.13 -7.74 10.62
CA ASN A 343 29.87 -7.03 9.60
C ASN A 343 29.83 -5.51 9.90
N PRO A 344 30.94 -4.92 10.37
CA PRO A 344 30.98 -3.51 10.76
C PRO A 344 30.85 -2.55 9.56
N ASN A 345 31.22 -2.99 8.36
CA ASN A 345 31.15 -2.16 7.15
C ASN A 345 29.80 -2.26 6.45
N ASN A 346 29.02 -3.30 6.75
CA ASN A 346 27.69 -3.48 6.22
C ASN A 346 26.81 -4.24 7.25
N PRO A 347 26.08 -3.54 8.12
CA PRO A 347 25.20 -4.14 9.12
C PRO A 347 24.21 -5.15 8.52
N CYS A 348 23.81 -4.93 7.26
CA CYS A 348 22.96 -5.81 6.45
C CYS A 348 23.62 -7.13 6.03
N LYS A 349 24.87 -7.41 6.41
CA LYS A 349 25.50 -8.73 6.28
C LYS A 349 25.60 -9.49 7.60
N SER A 350 25.01 -8.94 8.66
CA SER A 350 25.08 -9.56 9.97
C SER A 350 24.00 -10.61 10.14
N VAL A 351 24.27 -11.59 10.99
CA VAL A 351 23.34 -12.64 11.40
C VAL A 351 23.26 -12.58 12.91
N LYS A 352 22.05 -12.47 13.46
CA LYS A 352 21.86 -12.32 14.90
C LYS A 352 20.67 -13.10 15.41
N ILE A 353 20.75 -13.51 16.67
CA ILE A 353 19.58 -13.90 17.44
C ILE A 353 19.12 -12.65 18.18
N SER A 354 17.82 -12.34 18.15
CA SER A 354 17.28 -11.26 18.98
C SER A 354 16.00 -11.65 19.71
N LEU A 355 15.91 -11.18 20.96
CA LEU A 355 14.69 -11.15 21.74
C LEU A 355 14.01 -9.81 21.49
N ASN A 356 12.82 -9.84 20.91
CA ASN A 356 12.05 -8.69 20.46
C ASN A 356 10.79 -8.52 21.30
N GLN A 357 10.44 -7.27 21.54
CA GLN A 357 9.23 -6.88 22.24
C GLN A 357 8.46 -5.83 21.45
N LEU A 358 7.19 -6.10 21.16
CA LEU A 358 6.22 -5.16 20.63
C LEU A 358 5.40 -4.57 21.76
N ILE A 359 4.89 -3.35 21.58
CA ILE A 359 3.94 -2.76 22.53
C ILE A 359 2.68 -3.64 22.64
N TYR A 360 2.13 -4.05 21.50
CA TYR A 360 0.99 -4.97 21.42
C TYR A 360 1.19 -5.98 20.29
N PRO A 361 0.56 -7.17 20.35
CA PRO A 361 0.51 -8.10 19.24
C PRO A 361 -0.14 -7.44 18.02
N THR A 362 0.27 -7.85 16.83
CA THR A 362 -0.32 -7.41 15.56
C THR A 362 -0.89 -8.62 14.83
N GLU A 363 -1.59 -8.42 13.70
CA GLU A 363 -1.97 -9.55 12.84
C GLU A 363 -0.75 -10.37 12.38
N GLU A 364 0.41 -9.72 12.28
CA GLU A 364 1.69 -10.35 11.90
C GLU A 364 2.37 -11.08 13.07
N TYR A 365 2.29 -10.53 14.27
CA TYR A 365 2.93 -11.10 15.46
C TYR A 365 1.89 -11.49 16.51
N LYS A 366 1.69 -12.80 16.68
CA LYS A 366 0.69 -13.37 17.60
C LYS A 366 0.90 -12.99 19.06
N LYS A 367 2.14 -12.69 19.46
CA LYS A 367 2.49 -12.24 20.82
C LYS A 367 3.45 -11.07 20.79
N SER A 368 3.42 -10.27 21.86
CA SER A 368 4.28 -9.11 22.04
C SER A 368 5.75 -9.47 22.23
N LEU A 369 6.05 -10.60 22.88
CA LEU A 369 7.42 -11.03 23.18
C LEU A 369 7.76 -12.31 22.40
N TYR A 370 8.90 -12.30 21.71
CA TYR A 370 9.36 -13.42 20.88
C TYR A 370 10.85 -13.32 20.59
N PHE A 371 11.49 -14.44 20.25
CA PHE A 371 12.86 -14.41 19.72
C PHE A 371 13.01 -15.22 18.45
N GLY A 372 14.00 -14.86 17.63
CA GLY A 372 14.25 -15.49 16.34
C GLY A 372 15.66 -15.21 15.81
N VAL A 373 15.99 -15.83 14.69
CA VAL A 373 17.27 -15.67 14.00
C VAL A 373 17.06 -14.74 12.81
N TRP A 374 17.60 -13.54 12.88
CA TRP A 374 17.44 -12.52 11.85
C TRP A 374 18.61 -12.57 10.88
N ILE A 375 18.27 -12.65 9.59
CA ILE A 375 19.21 -12.78 8.48
C ILE A 375 18.77 -11.84 7.36
N HIS A 376 19.71 -11.09 6.79
CA HIS A 376 19.38 -10.25 5.65
C HIS A 376 19.26 -11.07 4.35
N TYR A 377 18.07 -11.09 3.73
CA TYR A 377 17.71 -12.09 2.71
C TYR A 377 18.56 -12.01 1.44
N TYR A 378 18.71 -10.82 0.86
CA TYR A 378 19.35 -10.65 -0.45
C TYR A 378 20.85 -10.99 -0.48
N GLN A 379 21.51 -11.04 0.67
CA GLN A 379 22.97 -11.21 0.75
C GLN A 379 23.40 -12.54 1.40
N ASN A 380 22.48 -13.33 1.98
CA ASN A 380 22.81 -14.51 2.78
C ASN A 380 21.83 -15.70 2.58
N LYS A 381 21.40 -15.98 1.33
CA LYS A 381 20.46 -17.09 1.04
C LYS A 381 20.96 -18.46 1.52
N GLU A 382 22.25 -18.72 1.39
CA GLU A 382 22.86 -19.98 1.83
C GLU A 382 22.79 -20.15 3.35
N ILE A 383 23.13 -19.10 4.10
CA ILE A 383 23.03 -19.10 5.57
C ILE A 383 21.57 -19.25 6.00
N LEU A 384 20.63 -18.59 5.31
CA LEU A 384 19.20 -18.73 5.60
C LEU A 384 18.74 -20.19 5.49
N ASN A 385 19.10 -20.88 4.40
CA ASN A 385 18.75 -22.28 4.21
C ASN A 385 19.40 -23.18 5.28
N LYS A 386 20.67 -22.95 5.59
CA LYS A 386 21.39 -23.70 6.65
C LYS A 386 20.74 -23.51 8.02
N VAL A 387 20.31 -22.28 8.34
CA VAL A 387 19.60 -22.00 9.60
C VAL A 387 18.22 -22.67 9.63
N LYS A 388 17.49 -22.69 8.51
CA LYS A 388 16.21 -23.41 8.39
C LYS A 388 16.37 -24.90 8.74
N GLU A 389 17.30 -25.58 8.07
CA GLU A 389 17.58 -27.00 8.29
C GLU A 389 17.95 -27.29 9.75
N ILE A 390 18.82 -26.47 10.35
CA ILE A 390 19.26 -26.66 11.74
C ILE A 390 18.10 -26.49 12.73
N ILE A 391 17.26 -25.47 12.55
CA ILE A 391 16.12 -25.23 13.45
C ILE A 391 15.09 -26.36 13.32
N GLU A 392 14.76 -26.78 12.10
CA GLU A 392 13.84 -27.89 11.85
C GLU A 392 14.33 -29.21 12.47
N GLU A 393 15.61 -29.53 12.33
CA GLU A 393 16.19 -30.78 12.84
C GLU A 393 16.29 -30.81 14.37
N LYS A 394 16.68 -29.69 15.00
CA LYS A 394 17.05 -29.66 16.44
C LYS A 394 16.01 -29.03 17.35
N PHE A 395 15.19 -28.12 16.84
CA PHE A 395 14.21 -27.40 17.64
C PHE A 395 12.76 -27.67 17.22
N GLY A 396 12.52 -28.23 16.03
CA GLY A 396 11.22 -28.77 15.62
C GLY A 396 10.04 -27.84 15.93
N ASN A 397 8.99 -28.37 16.59
CA ASN A 397 7.74 -27.67 16.93
C ASN A 397 7.88 -26.52 17.96
N ASP A 398 9.06 -26.28 18.54
CA ASP A 398 9.27 -25.18 19.50
C ASP A 398 9.31 -23.80 18.82
N PHE A 399 9.48 -23.77 17.50
CA PHE A 399 9.46 -22.58 16.67
C PHE A 399 8.30 -22.63 15.68
N GLU A 400 7.71 -21.48 15.41
CA GLU A 400 6.73 -21.31 14.35
C GLU A 400 7.43 -20.82 13.08
N GLU A 401 7.09 -21.43 11.94
CA GLU A 401 7.58 -21.00 10.63
C GLU A 401 7.12 -19.57 10.35
N TYR A 402 8.08 -18.71 10.01
CA TYR A 402 7.83 -17.30 9.70
C TYR A 402 8.30 -17.02 8.27
N ASN A 403 7.46 -17.34 7.30
CA ASN A 403 7.75 -17.10 5.89
C ASN A 403 7.05 -15.82 5.41
N LYS A 404 7.73 -14.68 5.50
CA LYS A 404 7.42 -13.53 4.65
C LYS A 404 8.72 -12.97 4.07
N LEU A 405 8.90 -13.20 2.77
CA LEU A 405 10.10 -12.88 2.00
C LEU A 405 10.02 -11.55 1.24
N GLU A 406 8.93 -10.77 1.36
CA GLU A 406 8.60 -9.84 0.27
C GLU A 406 8.62 -8.34 0.56
N ILE A 407 8.99 -7.87 1.77
CA ILE A 407 8.98 -6.40 2.00
C ILE A 407 10.15 -5.89 2.85
N TYR A 408 10.85 -6.75 3.61
CA TYR A 408 11.89 -6.32 4.54
C TYR A 408 13.26 -6.94 4.25
N ASP A 409 14.28 -6.12 4.43
CA ASP A 409 15.70 -6.46 4.28
C ASP A 409 16.13 -7.61 5.21
N TRP A 410 15.54 -7.72 6.40
CA TRP A 410 15.76 -8.80 7.38
C TRP A 410 14.62 -9.81 7.40
N VAL A 411 14.97 -11.09 7.42
CA VAL A 411 14.05 -12.23 7.44
C VAL A 411 14.47 -13.17 8.57
N SER A 412 13.49 -13.65 9.32
CA SER A 412 13.68 -14.76 10.26
C SER A 412 12.94 -15.97 9.72
N PRO A 413 13.59 -17.12 9.48
CA PRO A 413 12.88 -18.29 8.98
C PRO A 413 11.88 -18.86 10.00
N TYR A 414 12.19 -18.66 11.28
CA TYR A 414 11.50 -19.25 12.42
C TYR A 414 11.50 -18.28 13.59
N ILE A 415 10.38 -18.19 14.31
CA ILE A 415 10.28 -17.40 15.54
C ILE A 415 9.67 -18.24 16.67
N ARG A 416 10.14 -18.03 17.89
CA ARG A 416 9.52 -18.59 19.09
C ARG A 416 8.82 -17.48 19.86
N TYR A 417 7.50 -17.56 19.94
CA TYR A 417 6.71 -16.68 20.80
C TYR A 417 6.87 -17.05 22.28
N ILE A 418 6.88 -16.04 23.14
CA ILE A 418 7.01 -16.21 24.59
C ILE A 418 5.67 -15.92 25.27
N ASP A 419 5.25 -16.81 26.14
CA ASP A 419 4.12 -16.67 27.04
C ASP A 419 4.63 -16.42 28.46
N ILE A 420 4.68 -15.18 28.92
CA ILE A 420 5.26 -14.88 30.25
C ILE A 420 4.48 -15.50 31.42
N GLU A 421 3.27 -16.03 31.19
CA GLU A 421 2.50 -16.77 32.20
C GLU A 421 2.88 -18.26 32.27
N LYS A 422 3.48 -18.81 31.21
CA LYS A 422 3.81 -20.25 31.10
C LYS A 422 5.31 -20.51 30.99
N ASP A 423 6.01 -19.68 30.25
CA ASP A 423 7.45 -19.74 30.07
C ASP A 423 8.18 -19.14 31.26
N LYS A 424 9.33 -19.72 31.61
CA LYS A 424 10.24 -19.14 32.61
C LYS A 424 11.38 -18.38 31.92
N PRO A 425 11.88 -17.27 32.52
CA PRO A 425 13.01 -16.54 31.99
C PRO A 425 14.26 -17.41 31.82
N GLU A 426 14.57 -18.27 32.79
CA GLU A 426 15.77 -19.12 32.79
C GLU A 426 15.70 -20.17 31.69
N GLU A 427 14.55 -20.83 31.52
CA GLU A 427 14.33 -21.80 30.45
C GLU A 427 14.39 -21.14 29.07
N THR A 428 13.82 -19.95 28.93
CA THR A 428 13.89 -19.16 27.69
C THR A 428 15.32 -18.73 27.38
N ALA A 429 16.06 -18.26 28.38
CA ALA A 429 17.46 -17.90 28.26
C ALA A 429 18.30 -19.10 27.83
N GLN A 430 18.10 -20.27 28.45
CA GLN A 430 18.80 -21.49 28.09
C GLN A 430 18.56 -21.86 26.62
N LYS A 431 17.30 -21.80 26.14
CA LYS A 431 17.00 -22.05 24.71
C LYS A 431 17.72 -21.07 23.77
N ILE A 432 17.80 -19.79 24.14
CA ILE A 432 18.54 -18.78 23.36
C ILE A 432 20.04 -19.11 23.34
N ILE A 433 20.62 -19.52 24.47
CA ILE A 433 22.03 -19.92 24.58
C ILE A 433 22.32 -21.15 23.73
N ASP A 434 21.48 -22.19 23.83
CA ASP A 434 21.63 -23.44 23.09
C ASP A 434 21.55 -23.18 21.58
N LEU A 435 20.60 -22.36 21.14
CA LEU A 435 20.49 -21.93 19.75
C LEU A 435 21.71 -21.14 19.30
N TYR A 436 22.20 -20.19 20.12
CA TYR A 436 23.39 -19.41 19.81
C TYR A 436 24.62 -20.29 19.62
N ASN A 437 24.89 -21.20 20.56
CA ASN A 437 26.05 -22.07 20.53
C ASN A 437 26.01 -23.01 19.32
N LEU A 438 24.86 -23.64 19.07
CA LEU A 438 24.67 -24.52 17.92
C LEU A 438 24.89 -23.80 16.60
N LEU A 439 24.25 -22.64 16.42
CA LEU A 439 24.37 -21.87 15.19
C LEU A 439 25.78 -21.32 15.04
N LYS A 440 26.41 -20.82 16.10
CA LYS A 440 27.78 -20.30 16.04
C LYS A 440 28.74 -21.38 15.54
N GLU A 441 28.64 -22.60 16.06
CA GLU A 441 29.45 -23.73 15.59
C GLU A 441 29.17 -24.05 14.11
N LYS A 442 27.90 -24.16 13.74
CA LYS A 442 27.51 -24.69 12.42
C LYS A 442 27.62 -23.68 11.29
N ILE A 443 27.42 -22.38 11.52
CA ILE A 443 27.41 -21.38 10.44
C ILE A 443 28.72 -20.62 10.28
N THR A 444 29.64 -20.72 11.26
CA THR A 444 30.99 -20.13 11.14
C THR A 444 32.06 -21.12 10.68
N GLN A 445 31.68 -22.40 10.54
CA GLN A 445 32.37 -23.42 9.72
C GLN A 445 31.85 -23.37 8.29
#